data_AF-A0A3T0RQC3-F1
#
_entry.id   AF-A0A3T0RQC3-F1
#
_cell.length_a   1.000
_cell.length_b   1.000
_cell.length_c   1.000
_cell.angle_alpha   90.00
_cell.angle_beta   90.00
_cell.angle_gamma   90.00
#
_symmetry.space_group_name_H-M   'P 1'
#
loop_
_entity.id
_entity.type
_entity.pdbx_description
1 polymer ?
#
loop_
_entity_poly.entity_id
_entity_poly.type
_entity_poly.pdbx_seq_one_letter_code
_entity_poly.pdbx_strand_id
1 'polypeptide(L)'
;MVQTGVLLRPREILLLQLTCAVVLVFSIFDIVHDVKIDSSFFHLGIDAFLALLILIALVILIYRAKVNGRNIAKLQTAYSDAKKQIEITSAEKVLILKGIGEYIDRQFNIWKLSSAEKEIAMLLLKGLSHIEISEIRQTSERTVRQQSLNIYAKAQLKGRSDLAAFFLEDFLSPDATIKPS
;
A
#
# COMPACT_ATOMS: atom_id res chain seq x y z
N MET A 1 -21.05 13.10 6.42
CA MET A 1 -21.01 14.51 5.97
C MET A 1 -19.55 14.95 6.03
N VAL A 2 -18.79 14.68 4.96
CA VAL A 2 -17.35 14.98 4.90
C VAL A 2 -17.21 16.45 4.59
N GLN A 3 -16.60 17.18 5.51
CA GLN A 3 -16.29 18.59 5.40
C GLN A 3 -15.31 18.76 4.24
N THR A 4 -15.83 19.20 3.09
CA THR A 4 -15.06 19.65 1.92
C THR A 4 -14.38 20.97 2.28
N GLY A 5 -13.36 20.88 3.13
CA GLY A 5 -12.44 21.98 3.34
C GLY A 5 -11.77 22.30 2.01
N VAL A 6 -11.99 23.52 1.52
CA VAL A 6 -11.31 24.06 0.34
C VAL A 6 -9.80 23.88 0.54
N LEU A 7 -9.24 22.85 -0.07
CA LEU A 7 -7.82 22.54 -0.05
C LEU A 7 -7.11 23.52 -1.00
N LEU A 8 -6.93 24.76 -0.55
CA LEU A 8 -6.11 25.75 -1.23
C LEU A 8 -4.71 25.16 -1.41
N ARG A 9 -4.23 25.14 -2.65
CA ARG A 9 -2.91 24.60 -2.97
C ARG A 9 -1.82 25.47 -2.32
N PRO A 10 -0.62 24.93 -2.00
CA PRO A 10 0.46 25.72 -1.38
C PRO A 10 0.81 27.00 -2.16
N ARG A 11 0.71 26.95 -3.50
CA ARG A 11 0.92 28.11 -4.38
C ARG A 11 -0.17 29.18 -4.24
N GLU A 12 -1.42 28.79 -4.03
CA GLU A 12 -2.55 29.72 -3.86
C GLU A 12 -2.47 30.43 -2.50
N ILE A 13 -2.01 29.73 -1.45
CA ILE A 13 -1.76 30.34 -0.13
C ILE A 13 -0.62 31.36 -0.22
N LEU A 14 0.44 31.06 -0.97
CA LEU A 14 1.57 31.99 -1.15
C LEU A 14 1.16 33.23 -1.95
N LEU A 15 0.35 33.07 -3.00
CA LEU A 15 -0.23 34.20 -3.74
C LEU A 15 -1.08 35.09 -2.83
N LEU A 16 -1.94 34.48 -2.01
CA LEU A 16 -2.84 35.21 -1.12
C LEU A 16 -2.06 35.94 -0.01
N GLN A 17 -1.00 35.34 0.54
CA GLN A 17 -0.08 36.00 1.48
C GLN A 17 0.61 37.22 0.84
N LEU A 18 1.07 37.08 -0.41
CA LEU A 18 1.73 38.17 -1.14
C LEU A 18 0.73 39.31 -1.41
N THR A 19 -0.49 39.00 -1.86
CA THR A 19 -1.54 40.00 -2.07
C THR A 19 -1.87 40.75 -0.78
N CYS A 20 -2.08 40.04 0.35
CA CYS A 20 -2.33 40.70 1.64
C CYS A 20 -1.16 41.58 2.09
N ALA A 21 0.08 41.15 1.88
CA ALA A 21 1.26 41.94 2.22
C ALA A 21 1.35 43.23 1.39
N VAL A 22 1.04 43.16 0.09
CA VAL A 22 1.01 44.35 -0.78
C VAL A 22 -0.08 45.33 -0.33
N VAL A 23 -1.29 44.84 -0.03
CA VAL A 23 -2.39 45.71 0.44
C VAL A 23 -2.04 46.37 1.78
N LEU A 24 -1.34 45.68 2.68
CA LEU A 24 -0.85 46.28 3.94
C LEU A 24 0.12 47.44 3.70
N VAL A 25 1.04 47.30 2.74
CA VAL A 25 2.00 48.37 2.43
C VAL A 25 1.29 49.61 1.87
N PHE A 26 0.32 49.41 0.98
CA PHE A 26 -0.52 50.51 0.46
C PHE A 26 -1.32 51.18 1.58
N SER A 27 -1.94 50.41 2.47
CA SER A 27 -2.71 50.95 3.60
C SER A 27 -1.84 51.77 4.57
N ILE A 28 -0.59 51.35 4.82
CA ILE A 28 0.36 52.14 5.63
C ILE A 28 0.74 53.44 4.91
N PHE A 29 0.92 53.40 3.60
CA PHE A 29 1.24 54.59 2.80
C PHE A 29 0.11 55.62 2.85
N ASP A 30 -1.14 55.18 2.73
CA ASP A 30 -2.33 56.04 2.84
C ASP A 30 -2.41 56.69 4.23
N ILE A 31 -2.22 55.91 5.30
CA ILE A 31 -2.19 56.44 6.67
C ILE A 31 -1.11 57.52 6.85
N VAL A 32 0.10 57.32 6.32
CA VAL A 32 1.20 58.30 6.43
C VAL A 32 0.91 59.56 5.62
N HIS A 33 0.25 59.43 4.47
CA HIS A 33 -0.12 60.55 3.62
C HIS A 33 -1.23 61.39 4.27
N ASP A 34 -2.23 60.75 4.85
CA ASP A 34 -3.38 61.40 5.48
C ASP A 34 -3.01 62.12 6.78
N VAL A 35 -2.11 61.55 7.58
CA VAL A 35 -1.56 62.23 8.78
C VAL A 35 -0.80 63.51 8.43
N LYS A 36 -0.21 63.60 7.23
CA LYS A 36 0.51 64.81 6.78
C LYS A 36 -0.39 65.90 6.20
N ILE A 37 -1.61 65.55 5.79
CA ILE A 37 -2.54 66.44 5.07
C ILE A 37 -3.66 66.98 5.99
N ASP A 38 -3.61 66.67 7.30
CA ASP A 38 -4.59 67.12 8.30
C ASP A 38 -6.04 66.78 7.89
N SER A 39 -6.22 65.52 7.43
CA SER A 39 -7.50 65.00 6.99
C SER A 39 -8.42 64.62 8.17
N SER A 40 -9.71 64.43 7.88
CA SER A 40 -10.73 64.14 8.91
C SER A 40 -10.40 62.89 9.74
N PHE A 41 -10.53 62.98 11.07
CA PHE A 41 -10.31 61.89 12.03
C PHE A 41 -11.06 60.59 11.71
N PHE A 42 -12.18 60.66 10.97
CA PHE A 42 -12.94 59.48 10.55
C PHE A 42 -12.24 58.64 9.47
N HIS A 43 -11.47 59.27 8.56
CA HIS A 43 -10.72 58.54 7.53
C HIS A 43 -9.58 57.73 8.16
N LEU A 44 -8.79 58.38 9.03
CA LEU A 44 -7.70 57.74 9.75
C LEU A 44 -8.13 56.52 10.57
N GLY A 45 -9.33 56.59 11.19
CA GLY A 45 -9.89 55.48 11.96
C GLY A 45 -10.29 54.28 11.09
N ILE A 46 -10.87 54.53 9.91
CA ILE A 46 -11.28 53.48 8.97
C ILE A 46 -10.04 52.76 8.40
N ASP A 47 -9.01 53.51 8.01
CA ASP A 47 -7.79 52.93 7.44
C ASP A 47 -7.00 52.12 8.46
N ALA A 48 -6.92 52.59 9.70
CA ALA A 48 -6.33 51.83 10.81
C ALA A 48 -7.09 50.52 11.08
N PHE A 49 -8.42 50.53 10.99
CA PHE A 49 -9.25 49.35 11.18
C PHE A 49 -9.08 48.33 10.04
N LEU A 50 -9.03 48.79 8.79
CA LEU A 50 -8.72 47.96 7.62
C LEU A 50 -7.33 47.31 7.72
N ALA A 51 -6.32 48.08 8.10
CA ALA A 51 -4.96 47.58 8.30
C ALA A 51 -4.92 46.46 9.36
N LEU A 52 -5.65 46.63 10.47
CA LEU A 52 -5.75 45.62 11.53
C LEU A 52 -6.38 44.31 11.01
N LEU A 53 -7.47 44.39 10.25
CA LEU A 53 -8.14 43.21 9.70
C LEU A 53 -7.23 42.41 8.75
N ILE A 54 -6.46 43.10 7.91
CA ILE A 54 -5.53 42.46 6.98
C ILE A 54 -4.36 41.81 7.74
N LEU A 55 -3.87 42.47 8.79
CA LEU A 55 -2.83 41.91 9.67
C LEU A 55 -3.30 40.60 10.32
N ILE A 56 -4.52 40.59 10.86
CA ILE A 56 -5.12 39.39 11.48
C ILE A 56 -5.28 38.27 10.44
N ALA A 57 -5.78 38.58 9.24
CA ALA A 57 -5.89 37.61 8.15
C ALA A 57 -4.53 37.00 7.75
N LEU A 58 -3.48 37.83 7.65
CA LEU A 58 -2.13 37.40 7.32
C LEU A 58 -1.57 36.43 8.39
N VAL A 59 -1.73 36.75 9.68
CA VAL A 59 -1.28 35.90 10.78
C VAL A 59 -1.99 34.54 10.77
N ILE A 60 -3.30 34.51 10.55
CA ILE A 60 -4.09 33.27 10.46
C ILE A 60 -3.62 32.39 9.29
N LEU A 61 -3.34 32.98 8.13
CA LEU A 61 -2.85 32.27 6.96
C LEU A 61 -1.46 31.66 7.16
N ILE A 62 -0.54 32.41 7.78
CA ILE A 62 0.81 31.92 8.11
C ILE A 62 0.73 30.76 9.10
N TYR A 63 -0.12 30.88 10.13
CA TYR A 63 -0.32 29.81 11.11
C TYR A 63 -0.88 28.54 10.46
N ARG A 64 -1.93 28.68 9.63
CA ARG A 64 -2.52 27.55 8.89
C ARG A 64 -1.53 26.89 7.92
N ALA A 65 -0.72 27.67 7.21
CA ALA A 65 0.28 27.15 6.28
C ALA A 65 1.33 26.29 7.00
N LYS A 66 1.84 26.74 8.16
CA LYS A 66 2.82 26.00 8.96
C LYS A 66 2.24 24.71 9.55
N VAL A 67 1.01 24.74 10.06
CA VAL A 67 0.36 23.56 10.63
C VAL A 67 0.04 22.53 9.54
N ASN A 68 -0.49 22.97 8.39
CA ASN A 68 -0.81 22.07 7.29
C ASN A 68 0.44 21.41 6.67
N GLY A 69 1.56 22.14 6.57
CA GLY A 69 2.82 21.59 6.06
C GLY A 69 3.37 20.43 6.91
N ARG A 70 3.20 20.49 8.23
CA ARG A 70 3.59 19.41 9.16
C ARG A 70 2.76 18.15 8.99
N ASN A 71 1.48 18.29 8.65
CA ASN A 71 0.60 17.13 8.43
C ASN A 71 0.96 16.41 7.13
N ILE A 72 1.32 17.14 6.07
CA ILE A 72 1.72 16.55 4.78
C ILE A 72 3.04 15.75 4.92
N ALA A 73 4.03 16.28 5.64
CA ALA A 73 5.30 15.59 5.85
C ALA A 73 5.15 14.30 6.69
N LYS A 74 4.26 14.30 7.68
CA LYS A 74 3.92 13.11 8.47
C LYS A 74 3.16 12.06 7.66
N LEU A 75 2.26 12.48 6.78
CA LEU A 75 1.53 11.58 5.88
C LEU A 75 2.47 10.92 4.85
N GLN A 76 3.44 11.67 4.30
CA GLN A 76 4.40 11.12 3.33
C GLN A 76 5.37 10.11 3.96
N THR A 77 5.85 10.39 5.16
CA THR A 77 6.75 9.47 5.90
C THR A 77 6.02 8.18 6.32
N ALA A 78 4.81 8.30 6.87
CA ALA A 78 3.99 7.13 7.17
C ALA A 78 3.66 6.28 5.93
N TYR A 79 3.43 6.93 4.77
CA TYR A 79 3.20 6.23 3.50
C TYR A 79 4.46 5.51 2.99
N SER A 80 5.64 6.16 3.06
CA SER A 80 6.90 5.53 2.65
C SER A 80 7.28 4.35 3.53
N ASP A 81 7.01 4.43 4.83
CA ASP A 81 7.32 3.36 5.77
C ASP A 81 6.39 2.16 5.60
N ALA A 82 5.09 2.40 5.38
CA ALA A 82 4.14 1.35 5.04
C ALA A 82 4.50 0.66 3.71
N LYS A 83 4.94 1.43 2.71
CA LYS A 83 5.37 0.86 1.41
C LYS A 83 6.62 -0.01 1.54
N LYS A 84 7.62 0.43 2.31
CA LYS A 84 8.84 -0.36 2.56
C LYS A 84 8.54 -1.69 3.25
N GLN A 85 7.61 -1.71 4.20
CA GLN A 85 7.21 -2.96 4.88
C GLN A 85 6.58 -3.96 3.91
N ILE A 86 5.81 -3.48 2.92
CA ILE A 86 5.21 -4.35 1.89
C ILE A 86 6.29 -4.93 0.96
N GLU A 87 7.24 -4.11 0.52
CA GLU A 87 8.30 -4.54 -0.42
C GLU A 87 9.25 -5.57 0.22
N ILE A 88 9.74 -5.32 1.43
CA ILE A 88 10.64 -6.26 2.15
C ILE A 88 9.93 -7.60 2.38
N THR A 89 8.69 -7.55 2.87
CA THR A 89 7.86 -8.74 3.09
C THR A 89 7.56 -9.48 1.78
N SER A 90 7.43 -8.78 0.66
CA SER A 90 7.13 -9.40 -0.63
C SER A 90 8.32 -10.20 -1.20
N ALA A 91 9.55 -9.71 -1.05
CA ALA A 91 10.74 -10.39 -1.53
C ALA A 91 11.01 -11.69 -0.74
N GLU A 92 10.89 -11.64 0.59
CA GLU A 92 11.01 -12.81 1.46
C GLU A 92 9.93 -13.86 1.15
N LYS A 93 8.68 -13.43 0.97
CA LYS A 93 7.58 -14.31 0.57
C LYS A 93 7.85 -15.00 -0.77
N VAL A 94 8.36 -14.27 -1.77
CA VAL A 94 8.69 -14.85 -3.09
C VAL A 94 9.79 -15.90 -2.95
N LEU A 95 10.82 -15.65 -2.14
CA LEU A 95 11.90 -16.61 -1.91
C LEU A 95 11.39 -17.90 -1.26
N ILE A 96 10.55 -17.78 -0.23
CA ILE A 96 9.94 -18.93 0.46
C ILE A 96 9.07 -19.74 -0.50
N LEU A 97 8.18 -19.09 -1.25
CA LEU A 97 7.30 -19.76 -2.21
C LEU A 97 8.09 -20.48 -3.31
N LYS A 98 9.18 -19.89 -3.78
CA LYS A 98 10.08 -20.52 -4.76
C LYS A 98 10.73 -21.78 -4.16
N GLY A 99 11.24 -21.69 -2.93
CA GLY A 99 11.83 -22.83 -2.23
C GLY A 99 10.84 -23.99 -2.03
N ILE A 100 9.58 -23.69 -1.71
CA ILE A 100 8.50 -24.69 -1.60
C ILE A 100 8.24 -25.35 -2.96
N GLY A 101 8.15 -24.58 -4.04
CA GLY A 101 7.93 -25.13 -5.39
C GLY A 101 9.06 -26.06 -5.83
N GLU A 102 10.31 -25.69 -5.57
CA GLU A 102 11.47 -26.53 -5.85
C GLU A 102 11.49 -27.81 -5.00
N TYR A 103 11.09 -27.72 -3.73
CA TYR A 103 10.96 -28.89 -2.85
C TYR A 103 9.93 -29.89 -3.39
N ILE A 104 8.74 -29.40 -3.76
CA ILE A 104 7.67 -30.24 -4.33
C ILE A 104 8.14 -30.93 -5.61
N ASP A 105 8.78 -30.20 -6.53
CA ASP A 105 9.24 -30.81 -7.79
C ASP A 105 10.34 -31.86 -7.55
N ARG A 106 11.27 -31.63 -6.60
CA ARG A 106 12.26 -32.64 -6.20
C ARG A 106 11.59 -33.91 -5.68
N GLN A 107 10.58 -33.79 -4.81
CA GLN A 107 9.87 -34.96 -4.30
C GLN A 107 9.10 -35.70 -5.40
N PHE A 108 8.48 -34.97 -6.33
CA PHE A 108 7.83 -35.58 -7.48
C PHE A 108 8.81 -36.34 -8.39
N ASN A 109 10.05 -35.86 -8.51
CA ASN A 109 11.12 -36.58 -9.21
C ASN A 109 11.52 -37.86 -8.46
N ILE A 110 11.62 -37.82 -7.13
CA ILE A 110 11.94 -38.99 -6.28
C ILE A 110 10.87 -40.07 -6.43
N TRP A 111 9.59 -39.69 -6.46
CA TRP A 111 8.47 -40.61 -6.71
C TRP A 111 8.34 -41.04 -8.17
N LYS A 112 9.23 -40.57 -9.06
CA LYS A 112 9.24 -40.91 -10.49
C LYS A 112 7.89 -40.66 -11.17
N LEU A 113 7.28 -39.51 -10.86
CA LEU A 113 6.05 -39.07 -11.51
C LEU A 113 6.36 -38.62 -12.94
N SER A 114 5.52 -39.03 -13.88
CA SER A 114 5.51 -38.51 -15.26
C SER A 114 5.05 -37.06 -15.28
N SER A 115 5.32 -36.32 -16.37
CA SER A 115 4.91 -34.91 -16.50
C SER A 115 3.41 -34.71 -16.28
N ALA A 116 2.57 -35.61 -16.79
CA ALA A 116 1.12 -35.56 -16.57
C ALA A 116 0.74 -35.81 -15.11
N GLU A 117 1.39 -36.77 -14.44
CA GLU A 117 1.15 -37.06 -13.03
C GLU A 117 1.62 -35.90 -12.13
N LYS A 118 2.73 -35.24 -12.44
CA LYS A 118 3.19 -34.06 -11.71
C LYS A 118 2.18 -32.93 -11.73
N GLU A 119 1.59 -32.67 -12.90
CA GLU A 119 0.57 -31.63 -13.04
C GLU A 119 -0.68 -31.97 -12.21
N ILE A 120 -1.15 -33.21 -12.26
CA ILE A 120 -2.29 -33.65 -11.45
C ILE A 120 -1.95 -33.58 -9.96
N ALA A 121 -0.78 -34.06 -9.54
CA ALA A 121 -0.33 -34.01 -8.15
C ALA A 121 -0.26 -32.57 -7.62
N MET A 122 0.24 -31.64 -8.43
CA MET A 122 0.29 -30.21 -8.08
C MET A 122 -1.12 -29.63 -7.90
N LEU A 123 -2.07 -29.98 -8.76
CA LEU A 123 -3.45 -29.51 -8.63
C LEU A 123 -4.17 -30.14 -7.43
N LEU A 124 -3.88 -31.41 -7.11
CA LEU A 124 -4.37 -32.07 -5.90
C LEU A 124 -3.87 -31.37 -4.63
N LEU A 125 -2.59 -31.00 -4.58
CA LEU A 125 -2.01 -30.22 -3.47
C LEU A 125 -2.64 -28.83 -3.33
N LYS A 126 -3.00 -28.20 -4.45
CA LYS A 126 -3.73 -26.92 -4.48
C LYS A 126 -5.17 -27.01 -3.99
N GLY A 127 -5.68 -28.21 -3.71
CA GLY A 127 -7.04 -28.36 -3.19
C GLY A 127 -8.11 -28.63 -4.24
N LEU A 128 -7.76 -28.82 -5.52
CA LEU A 128 -8.75 -29.08 -6.56
C LEU A 128 -9.30 -30.51 -6.52
N SER A 129 -10.59 -30.66 -6.80
CA SER A 129 -11.28 -31.93 -6.99
C SER A 129 -10.92 -32.57 -8.34
N HIS A 130 -11.18 -33.88 -8.49
CA HIS A 130 -10.91 -34.56 -9.75
C HIS A 130 -11.71 -33.99 -10.93
N ILE A 131 -12.92 -33.45 -10.67
CA ILE A 131 -13.76 -32.81 -11.67
C ILE A 131 -13.08 -31.53 -12.16
N GLU A 132 -12.71 -30.62 -11.25
CA GLU A 132 -12.02 -29.36 -11.61
C GLU A 132 -10.68 -29.63 -12.32
N ILE A 133 -9.93 -30.64 -11.89
CA ILE A 133 -8.69 -31.05 -12.56
C ILE A 133 -8.97 -31.55 -13.97
N SER A 134 -10.05 -32.32 -14.16
CA SER A 134 -10.43 -32.86 -15.46
C SER A 134 -10.80 -31.75 -16.45
N GLU A 135 -11.45 -30.68 -15.97
CA GLU A 135 -11.77 -29.49 -16.75
C GLU A 135 -10.50 -28.72 -17.16
N ILE A 136 -9.60 -28.47 -16.21
CA ILE A 136 -8.33 -27.75 -16.47
C ILE A 136 -7.45 -28.51 -17.45
N ARG A 137 -7.35 -29.83 -17.29
CA ARG A 137 -6.51 -30.71 -18.10
C ARG A 137 -7.19 -31.18 -19.39
N GLN A 138 -8.45 -30.78 -19.63
CA GLN A 138 -9.27 -31.23 -20.77
C GLN A 138 -9.25 -32.76 -20.94
N THR A 139 -9.45 -33.49 -19.85
CA THR A 139 -9.46 -34.96 -19.83
C THR A 139 -10.67 -35.48 -19.06
N SER A 140 -10.88 -36.80 -19.01
CA SER A 140 -11.99 -37.37 -18.25
C SER A 140 -11.67 -37.43 -16.74
N GLU A 141 -12.68 -37.23 -15.89
CA GLU A 141 -12.54 -37.42 -14.44
C GLU A 141 -12.03 -38.83 -14.10
N ARG A 142 -12.47 -39.84 -14.85
CA ARG A 142 -11.98 -41.23 -14.72
C ARG A 142 -10.47 -41.32 -14.93
N THR A 143 -9.95 -40.62 -15.94
CA THR A 143 -8.50 -40.56 -16.23
C THR A 143 -7.76 -39.89 -15.07
N VAL A 144 -8.25 -38.75 -14.56
CA VAL A 144 -7.65 -38.05 -13.42
C VAL A 144 -7.63 -38.94 -12.18
N ARG A 145 -8.73 -39.63 -11.89
CA ARG A 145 -8.84 -40.55 -10.76
C ARG A 145 -7.86 -41.71 -10.87
N GLN A 146 -7.72 -42.31 -12.06
CA GLN A 146 -6.76 -43.38 -12.29
C GLN A 146 -5.31 -42.91 -12.12
N GLN A 147 -4.97 -41.74 -12.65
CA GLN A 147 -3.63 -41.17 -12.47
C GLN A 147 -3.36 -40.78 -11.02
N SER A 148 -4.37 -40.30 -10.29
CA SER A 148 -4.27 -39.99 -8.85
C SER A 148 -3.95 -41.25 -8.04
N LEU A 149 -4.60 -42.38 -8.34
CA LEU A 149 -4.28 -43.66 -7.71
C LEU A 149 -2.84 -44.10 -7.99
N ASN A 150 -2.36 -43.93 -9.22
CA ASN A 150 -0.98 -44.24 -9.58
C ASN A 150 0.02 -43.34 -8.83
N ILE A 151 -0.30 -42.05 -8.64
CA ILE A 151 0.50 -41.11 -7.85
C ILE A 151 0.59 -41.59 -6.40
N TYR A 152 -0.54 -41.92 -5.77
CA TYR A 152 -0.55 -42.40 -4.39
C TYR A 152 0.24 -43.70 -4.24
N ALA A 153 0.10 -44.63 -5.18
CA ALA A 153 0.87 -45.89 -5.17
C ALA A 153 2.39 -45.65 -5.29
N LYS A 154 2.81 -44.74 -6.19
CA LYS A 154 4.23 -44.37 -6.36
C LYS A 154 4.82 -43.66 -5.14
N ALA A 155 4.01 -42.84 -4.48
CA ALA A 155 4.39 -42.12 -3.28
C ALA A 155 4.26 -42.97 -2.00
N GLN A 156 3.71 -44.18 -2.08
CA GLN A 156 3.38 -45.05 -0.94
C GLN A 156 2.38 -44.40 0.05
N LEU A 157 1.44 -43.62 -0.47
CA LEU A 157 0.41 -42.92 0.29
C LEU A 157 -0.96 -43.56 0.06
N LYS A 158 -1.89 -43.42 1.01
CA LYS A 158 -3.23 -44.04 0.89
C LYS A 158 -4.23 -43.16 0.14
N GLY A 159 -3.96 -41.87 0.02
CA GLY A 159 -4.85 -40.96 -0.69
C GLY A 159 -4.45 -39.50 -0.62
N ARG A 160 -5.42 -38.65 -0.95
CA ARG A 160 -5.23 -37.20 -1.08
C ARG A 160 -4.82 -36.52 0.23
N SER A 161 -5.44 -36.90 1.33
CA SER A 161 -5.13 -36.32 2.64
C SER A 161 -3.69 -36.65 3.05
N ASP A 162 -3.24 -37.88 2.84
CA ASP A 162 -1.85 -38.30 3.11
C ASP A 162 -0.86 -37.54 2.22
N LEU A 163 -1.21 -37.29 0.95
CA LEU A 163 -0.39 -36.48 0.05
C LEU A 163 -0.22 -35.04 0.57
N ALA A 164 -1.30 -34.41 1.03
CA ALA A 164 -1.21 -33.07 1.62
C ALA A 164 -0.45 -33.09 2.96
N ALA A 165 -0.69 -34.11 3.80
CA ALA A 165 -0.03 -34.27 5.09
C ALA A 165 1.49 -34.43 4.94
N PHE A 166 1.95 -35.23 3.97
CA PHE A 166 3.38 -35.43 3.71
C PHE A 166 4.14 -34.12 3.53
N PHE A 167 3.64 -33.20 2.70
CA PHE A 167 4.29 -31.91 2.50
C PHE A 167 4.11 -30.94 3.69
N LEU A 168 3.03 -31.10 4.44
CA LEU A 168 2.73 -30.24 5.58
C LEU A 168 3.54 -30.61 6.83
N GLU A 169 3.83 -31.90 7.05
CA GLU A 169 4.65 -32.38 8.18
C GLU A 169 6.07 -31.78 8.14
N ASP A 170 6.67 -31.73 6.95
CA ASP A 170 7.98 -31.11 6.75
C ASP A 170 7.95 -29.58 6.97
N PHE A 171 6.80 -28.95 6.75
CA PHE A 171 6.63 -27.49 6.92
C PHE A 171 6.30 -27.10 8.36
N LEU A 172 5.57 -27.94 9.10
CA LEU A 172 5.15 -27.69 10.48
C LEU A 172 6.16 -28.20 11.51
N SER A 173 7.20 -28.91 11.08
CA SER A 173 8.27 -29.35 11.97
C SER A 173 9.04 -28.16 12.54
N PRO A 174 9.26 -28.08 13.87
CA PRO A 174 10.03 -26.99 14.51
C PRO A 174 11.44 -26.81 13.94
N ASP A 175 11.98 -27.87 13.35
CA ASP A 175 13.29 -27.95 12.70
C ASP A 175 13.20 -27.81 11.17
N ALA A 176 12.25 -27.03 10.62
CA ALA A 176 12.17 -26.66 9.20
C ALA A 176 13.36 -25.80 8.73
N THR A 177 14.57 -26.16 9.13
CA THR A 177 15.80 -25.85 8.45
C THR A 177 15.82 -26.65 7.15
N ILE A 178 15.91 -25.93 6.03
CA ILE A 178 16.21 -26.53 4.73
C ILE A 178 17.57 -27.22 4.91
N LYS A 179 17.57 -28.54 5.13
CA LYS A 179 18.79 -29.31 5.26
C LYS A 179 19.49 -29.27 3.91
N PRO A 180 20.67 -28.63 3.77
CA PRO A 180 21.43 -28.74 2.54
C PRO A 180 21.89 -30.20 2.41
N SER A 181 21.78 -30.71 1.20
CA SER A 181 22.24 -32.03 0.75
C SER A 181 23.66 -32.34 1.20
#